data_AF-A0AAU7YGQ3-F1
#
_entry.id   AF-A0AAU7YGQ3-F1
#
_cell.length_a   1.000
_cell.length_b   1.000
_cell.length_c   1.000
_cell.angle_alpha   90.00
_cell.angle_beta   90.00
_cell.angle_gamma   90.00
#
_symmetry.space_group_name_H-M   'P 1'
#
loop_
_entity.id
_entity.type
_entity.pdbx_description
1 polymer ?
#
loop_
_entity_poly.entity_id
_entity_poly.type
_entity_poly.pdbx_seq_one_letter_code
_entity_poly.pdbx_strand_id
1 'polypeptide(L)'
;MLVQLLSKTPKQLKEHCALLSSEEKQSLYNEVLNEVKNTSRDSRGGIDQLKKLSKVAVAIEETTESELLEKFNPLREINIAIYSPEEAKNYLFSLSDSSELYDLKEDREKAIYQAIKSNDRELVKHLLMILTSGDIELEFFKELEMLLSRTYEELKENLSQDMKNYLEKNISLKRFVCNNVDVLIAKPTDVRAMINLFIVQSGVNYKIDELLLIKIAESLEEGELLSQINQMIETLKKHERFVELEYKVRRLKSELASGKSKYSAEAMKSSIEEREREMREVGDKSDQVIREREKLLSRLSNNSNRRH
;
A
#
# COMPACT_ATOMS: atom_id res chain seq x y z
N MET A 1 22.64 10.21 27.90
CA MET A 1 23.19 10.93 26.73
C MET A 1 22.09 11.28 25.74
N LEU A 2 21.19 10.33 25.48
CA LEU A 2 20.05 10.47 24.58
C LEU A 2 19.16 11.70 24.85
N VAL A 3 18.87 12.03 26.11
CA VAL A 3 18.02 13.20 26.47
C VAL A 3 18.51 14.52 25.86
N GLN A 4 19.84 14.74 25.79
CA GLN A 4 20.41 15.95 25.19
C GLN A 4 20.34 15.95 23.65
N LEU A 5 20.20 14.78 23.04
CA LEU A 5 20.09 14.62 21.58
C LEU A 5 18.67 14.85 21.09
N LEU A 6 17.66 14.52 21.90
CA LEU A 6 16.25 14.68 21.53
C LEU A 6 15.81 16.13 21.26
N SER A 7 16.58 17.12 21.73
CA SER A 7 16.34 18.54 21.45
C SER A 7 17.15 19.10 20.27
N LYS A 8 18.02 18.30 19.64
CA LYS A 8 18.89 18.75 18.54
C LYS A 8 18.18 18.73 17.20
N THR A 9 18.62 19.61 16.30
CA THR A 9 18.18 19.59 14.90
C THR A 9 18.80 18.41 14.15
N PRO A 10 18.22 17.96 13.00
CA PRO A 10 18.79 16.88 12.21
C PRO A 10 20.26 17.11 11.82
N LYS A 11 20.63 18.35 11.48
CA LYS A 11 22.02 18.70 11.15
C LYS A 11 22.95 18.52 12.35
N GLN A 12 22.55 19.02 13.52
CA GLN A 12 23.34 18.87 14.76
C GLN A 12 23.44 17.42 15.22
N LEU A 13 22.40 16.61 14.99
CA LEU A 13 22.42 15.17 15.25
C LEU A 13 23.45 14.47 14.36
N LYS A 14 23.44 14.78 13.06
CA LYS A 14 24.37 14.21 12.09
C LYS A 14 25.82 14.58 12.40
N GLU A 15 26.09 15.85 12.70
CA GLU A 15 27.42 16.34 13.12
C GLU A 15 27.88 15.63 14.39
N HIS A 16 26.99 15.44 15.37
CA HIS A 16 27.33 14.73 16.60
C HIS A 16 27.62 13.25 16.35
N CYS A 17 26.76 12.55 15.59
CA CYS A 17 26.93 11.13 15.31
C CYS A 17 28.18 10.85 14.46
N ALA A 18 28.55 11.76 13.56
CA ALA A 18 29.76 11.63 12.75
C ALA A 18 31.05 11.59 13.60
N LEU A 19 31.04 12.18 14.79
CA LEU A 19 32.20 12.20 15.72
C LEU A 19 32.30 10.95 16.60
N LEU A 20 31.25 10.12 16.64
CA LEU A 20 31.21 8.91 17.46
C LEU A 20 31.95 7.76 16.76
N SER A 21 32.65 6.95 17.56
CA SER A 21 33.18 5.66 17.14
C SER A 21 32.05 4.66 16.82
N SER A 22 32.37 3.57 16.12
CA SER A 22 31.39 2.54 15.77
C SER A 22 30.74 1.89 17.00
N GLU A 23 31.51 1.70 18.08
CA GLU A 23 31.02 1.13 19.34
C GLU A 23 30.07 2.10 20.06
N GLU A 24 30.40 3.39 20.07
CA GLU A 24 29.54 4.44 20.65
C GLU A 24 28.24 4.60 19.86
N LYS A 25 28.30 4.55 18.52
CA LYS A 25 27.11 4.55 17.66
C LYS A 25 26.21 3.36 17.97
N GLN A 26 26.78 2.16 18.13
CA GLN A 26 26.01 0.96 18.45
C GLN A 26 25.39 1.02 19.85
N SER A 27 26.13 1.52 20.84
CA SER A 27 25.61 1.71 22.19
C SER A 27 24.44 2.70 22.20
N LEU A 28 24.61 3.87 21.55
CA LEU A 28 23.56 4.88 21.44
C LEU A 28 22.34 4.35 20.67
N TYR A 29 22.55 3.59 19.60
CA TYR A 29 21.46 2.98 18.85
C TYR A 29 20.63 2.03 19.73
N ASN A 30 21.30 1.19 20.53
CA ASN A 30 20.62 0.31 21.48
C ASN A 30 19.86 1.08 22.57
N GLU A 31 20.38 2.22 23.05
CA GLU A 31 19.67 3.13 23.96
C GLU A 31 18.38 3.65 23.30
N VAL A 32 18.45 4.08 22.03
CA VAL A 32 17.28 4.52 21.26
C VAL A 32 16.23 3.40 21.13
N LEU A 33 16.65 2.18 20.77
CA LEU A 33 15.74 1.04 20.62
C LEU A 33 15.03 0.68 21.93
N ASN A 34 15.75 0.72 23.05
CA ASN A 34 15.17 0.47 24.35
C ASN A 34 14.13 1.54 24.72
N GLU A 35 14.42 2.81 24.43
CA GLU A 35 13.43 3.86 24.71
C GLU A 35 12.21 3.81 23.80
N VAL A 36 12.36 3.45 22.52
CA VAL A 36 11.21 3.26 21.65
C VAL A 36 10.28 2.15 22.16
N LYS A 37 10.83 1.06 22.72
CA LYS A 37 10.04 -0.02 23.32
C LYS A 37 9.24 0.42 24.55
N ASN A 38 9.80 1.35 25.33
CA ASN A 38 9.19 1.82 26.58
C ASN A 38 8.30 3.06 26.40
N THR A 39 8.33 3.70 25.23
CA THR A 39 7.57 4.93 24.97
C THR A 39 6.08 4.61 24.73
N SER A 40 5.21 5.31 25.45
CA SER A 40 3.75 5.22 25.27
C SER A 40 3.34 5.63 23.85
N ARG A 41 2.40 4.88 23.27
CA ARG A 41 1.86 5.12 21.91
C ARG A 41 0.50 5.81 21.93
N ASP A 42 -0.09 5.95 23.11
CA ASP A 42 -1.47 6.42 23.31
C ASP A 42 -1.53 7.87 23.80
N SER A 43 -0.40 8.58 23.78
CA SER A 43 -0.31 9.97 24.23
C SER A 43 0.49 10.81 23.24
N ARG A 44 0.07 12.08 23.08
CA ARG A 44 0.78 13.07 22.24
C ARG A 44 2.26 13.19 22.61
N GLY A 45 2.56 13.24 23.91
CA GLY A 45 3.94 13.33 24.40
C GLY A 45 4.78 12.09 24.03
N GLY A 46 4.19 10.89 24.07
CA GLY A 46 4.86 9.67 23.64
C GLY A 46 5.10 9.62 22.12
N ILE A 47 4.14 10.09 21.32
CA ILE A 47 4.28 10.21 19.86
C ILE A 47 5.40 11.19 19.49
N ASP A 48 5.43 12.36 20.11
CA ASP A 48 6.48 13.35 19.89
C ASP A 48 7.87 12.81 20.28
N GLN A 49 7.92 12.00 21.33
CA GLN A 49 9.13 11.31 21.76
C GLN A 49 9.59 10.28 20.71
N LEU A 50 8.68 9.47 20.16
CA LEU A 50 8.97 8.51 19.08
C LEU A 50 9.51 9.21 17.83
N LYS A 51 8.92 10.35 17.42
CA LYS A 51 9.42 11.17 16.30
C LYS A 51 10.83 11.72 16.53
N LYS A 52 11.19 12.05 17.77
CA LYS A 52 12.54 12.51 18.11
C LYS A 52 13.53 11.36 18.11
N LEU A 53 13.15 10.22 18.68
CA LEU A 53 13.96 8.99 18.71
C LEU A 53 14.26 8.50 17.29
N SER A 54 13.28 8.53 16.38
CA SER A 54 13.48 8.15 14.96
C SER A 54 14.53 9.04 14.28
N LYS A 55 14.50 10.36 14.51
CA LYS A 55 15.51 11.29 13.97
C LYS A 55 16.93 11.00 14.47
N VAL A 56 17.07 10.60 15.73
CA VAL A 56 18.38 10.18 16.29
C VAL A 56 18.84 8.89 15.60
N ALA A 57 17.95 7.90 15.47
CA ALA A 57 18.26 6.64 14.77
C ALA A 57 18.71 6.88 13.32
N VAL A 58 18.00 7.73 12.58
CA VAL A 58 18.35 8.11 11.20
C VAL A 58 19.73 8.78 11.14
N ALA A 59 20.04 9.70 12.05
CA ALA A 59 21.35 10.35 12.06
C ALA A 59 22.51 9.36 12.32
N ILE A 60 22.27 8.33 13.15
CA ILE A 60 23.23 7.24 13.35
C ILE A 60 23.35 6.43 12.07
N GLU A 61 22.23 6.05 11.44
CA GLU A 61 22.20 5.27 10.20
C GLU A 61 22.96 5.97 9.06
N GLU A 62 22.72 7.26 8.85
CA GLU A 62 23.36 8.06 7.80
C GLU A 62 24.87 8.28 8.00
N THR A 63 25.38 8.11 9.23
CA THR A 63 26.80 8.31 9.58
C THR A 63 27.52 7.00 9.85
N THR A 64 26.85 5.86 9.64
CA THR A 64 27.42 4.53 9.85
C THR A 64 27.61 3.85 8.50
N GLU A 65 28.73 3.15 8.35
CA GLU A 65 28.99 2.35 7.16
C GLU A 65 27.96 1.22 7.01
N SER A 66 27.54 0.94 5.78
CA SER A 66 26.45 0.00 5.49
C SER A 66 26.65 -1.40 6.07
N GLU A 67 27.91 -1.85 6.17
CA GLU A 67 28.29 -3.15 6.74
C GLU A 67 28.04 -3.24 8.26
N LEU A 68 28.10 -2.10 8.95
CA LEU A 68 27.84 -2.00 10.39
C LEU A 68 26.35 -1.80 10.68
N LEU A 69 25.57 -1.31 9.71
CA LEU A 69 24.11 -1.17 9.82
C LEU A 69 23.41 -2.52 9.96
N GLU A 70 23.99 -3.62 9.46
CA GLU A 70 23.44 -4.97 9.65
C GLU A 70 23.38 -5.38 11.13
N LYS A 71 24.25 -4.78 11.97
CA LYS A 71 24.26 -5.00 13.42
C LYS A 71 23.23 -4.16 14.17
N PHE A 72 22.64 -3.16 13.52
CA PHE A 72 21.55 -2.37 14.08
C PHE A 72 20.23 -3.09 13.83
N ASN A 73 19.36 -3.09 14.84
CA ASN A 73 18.03 -3.69 14.74
C ASN A 73 17.02 -2.56 14.50
N PRO A 74 16.72 -2.20 13.25
CA PRO A 74 16.23 -0.86 12.99
C PRO A 74 14.73 -0.77 13.26
N LEU A 75 14.17 0.44 13.40
CA LEU A 75 12.74 0.64 13.69
C LEU A 75 11.80 0.25 12.52
N ARG A 76 12.26 -0.65 11.65
CA ARG A 76 11.73 -1.06 10.33
C ARG A 76 10.36 -1.72 10.36
N GLU A 77 9.84 -2.07 11.53
CA GLU A 77 8.57 -2.78 11.68
C GLU A 77 7.56 -2.03 12.56
N ILE A 78 7.89 -0.81 12.96
CA ILE A 78 7.04 -0.09 13.90
C ILE A 78 6.03 0.78 13.13
N ASN A 79 5.08 0.11 12.48
CA ASN A 79 3.83 0.79 12.10
C ASN A 79 3.03 1.01 13.38
N ILE A 80 3.10 2.23 13.93
CA ILE A 80 2.36 2.58 15.13
C ILE A 80 1.03 3.17 14.69
N ALA A 81 -0.05 2.40 14.86
CA ALA A 81 -1.37 2.99 14.92
C ALA A 81 -1.41 3.95 16.11
N ILE A 82 -1.64 5.22 15.83
CA ILE A 82 -1.81 6.26 16.83
C ILE A 82 -3.30 6.51 16.98
N TYR A 83 -3.78 6.31 18.20
CA TYR A 83 -5.13 6.72 18.58
C TYR A 83 -5.05 7.97 19.44
N SER A 84 -5.67 9.05 18.99
CA SER A 84 -6.03 10.17 19.87
C SER A 84 -7.53 10.05 20.15
N PRO A 85 -7.98 10.03 21.43
CA PRO A 85 -9.40 10.02 21.77
C PRO A 85 -10.20 11.19 21.19
N GLU A 86 -9.52 12.26 20.75
CA GLU A 86 -10.12 13.50 20.23
C GLU A 86 -9.92 13.68 18.71
N GLU A 87 -9.18 12.81 18.01
CA GLU A 87 -8.92 12.94 16.57
C GLU A 87 -9.12 11.62 15.80
N ALA A 88 -9.30 11.71 14.47
CA ALA A 88 -9.27 10.53 13.60
C ALA A 88 -7.97 9.72 13.78
N LYS A 89 -8.03 8.40 13.53
CA LYS A 89 -6.86 7.51 13.61
C LYS A 89 -5.70 8.07 12.76
N ASN A 90 -4.53 8.25 13.39
CA ASN A 90 -3.30 8.64 12.71
C ASN A 90 -2.28 7.49 12.78
N TYR A 91 -1.19 7.57 12.02
CA TYR A 91 -0.17 6.52 11.96
C TYR A 91 1.23 7.12 11.87
N LEU A 92 2.18 6.52 12.59
CA LEU A 92 3.60 6.65 12.27
C LEU A 92 3.99 5.49 11.36
N PHE A 93 4.44 5.82 10.16
CA PHE A 93 4.82 4.87 9.12
C PHE A 93 6.34 4.84 8.95
N SER A 94 6.92 3.65 8.80
CA SER A 94 8.35 3.47 8.51
C SER A 94 8.54 2.87 7.12
N LEU A 95 9.64 3.20 6.45
CA LEU A 95 9.94 2.77 5.09
C LEU A 95 10.73 1.46 4.97
N SER A 96 10.78 0.63 6.01
CA SER A 96 11.47 -0.68 6.05
C SER A 96 12.98 -0.68 5.78
N ASP A 97 13.56 0.36 5.19
CA ASP A 97 14.99 0.55 4.94
C ASP A 97 15.63 1.56 5.92
N SER A 98 14.84 2.50 6.42
CA SER A 98 15.22 3.54 7.40
C SER A 98 14.40 3.44 8.70
N SER A 99 14.99 3.89 9.81
CA SER A 99 14.27 4.12 11.07
C SER A 99 13.44 5.40 11.11
N GLU A 100 13.39 6.18 10.03
CA GLU A 100 12.54 7.36 9.96
C GLU A 100 11.07 6.97 10.13
N LEU A 101 10.37 7.72 10.98
CA LEU A 101 8.94 7.60 11.21
C LEU A 101 8.24 8.82 10.64
N TYR A 102 7.33 8.57 9.71
CA TYR A 102 6.52 9.57 9.02
C TYR A 102 5.16 9.66 9.68
N ASP A 103 4.77 10.84 10.14
CA ASP A 103 3.41 11.08 10.59
C ASP A 103 2.49 11.24 9.37
N LEU A 104 1.53 10.35 9.17
CA LEU A 104 0.69 10.39 7.96
C LEU A 104 -0.31 11.56 7.92
N LYS A 105 -0.49 12.30 9.02
CA LYS A 105 -1.25 13.55 9.06
C LYS A 105 -0.39 14.74 8.64
N GLU A 106 0.87 14.78 9.05
CA GLU A 106 1.79 15.92 8.83
C GLU A 106 2.68 15.74 7.59
N ASP A 107 3.21 14.53 7.39
CA ASP A 107 4.26 14.19 6.43
C ASP A 107 3.76 13.29 5.28
N ARG A 108 2.46 13.27 5.02
CA ARG A 108 1.81 12.35 4.05
C ARG A 108 2.47 12.32 2.68
N GLU A 109 2.68 13.49 2.08
CA GLU A 109 3.29 13.62 0.76
C GLU A 109 4.70 13.04 0.76
N LYS A 110 5.49 13.34 1.80
CA LYS A 110 6.84 12.81 1.96
C LYS A 110 6.82 11.28 2.13
N ALA A 111 5.88 10.75 2.92
CA ALA A 111 5.72 9.31 3.11
C ALA A 111 5.39 8.58 1.80
N ILE A 112 4.43 9.11 1.02
CA ILE A 112 4.05 8.57 -0.29
C ILE A 112 5.25 8.60 -1.26
N TYR A 113 5.94 9.74 -1.32
CA TYR A 113 7.10 9.91 -2.19
C TYR A 113 8.17 8.85 -1.92
N GLN A 114 8.57 8.72 -0.66
CA GLN A 114 9.65 7.82 -0.29
C GLN A 114 9.23 6.35 -0.38
N ALA A 115 7.97 6.02 -0.09
CA ALA A 115 7.45 4.67 -0.28
C ALA A 115 7.42 4.27 -1.76
N ILE A 116 7.07 5.17 -2.67
CA ILE A 116 7.12 4.89 -4.12
C ILE A 116 8.57 4.78 -4.58
N LYS A 117 9.44 5.69 -4.11
CA LYS A 117 10.87 5.71 -4.44
C LYS A 117 11.60 4.44 -4.03
N SER A 118 11.20 3.79 -2.93
CA SER A 118 11.80 2.53 -2.49
C SER A 118 11.54 1.37 -3.47
N ASN A 119 10.57 1.53 -4.38
CA ASN A 119 10.18 0.53 -5.37
C ASN A 119 9.69 -0.80 -4.73
N ASP A 120 9.33 -0.79 -3.44
CA ASP A 120 8.70 -1.93 -2.75
C ASP A 120 7.17 -1.82 -2.84
N ARG A 121 6.57 -2.64 -3.72
CA ARG A 121 5.11 -2.66 -3.94
C ARG A 121 4.33 -3.00 -2.67
N GLU A 122 4.84 -3.88 -1.81
CA GLU A 122 4.12 -4.27 -0.59
C GLU A 122 4.13 -3.13 0.43
N LEU A 123 5.22 -2.36 0.49
CA LEU A 123 5.29 -1.14 1.31
C LEU A 123 4.26 -0.10 0.85
N VAL A 124 4.20 0.18 -0.46
CA VAL A 124 3.21 1.11 -1.02
C VAL A 124 1.78 0.59 -0.80
N LYS A 125 1.53 -0.72 -1.00
CA LYS A 125 0.23 -1.35 -0.73
C LYS A 125 -0.18 -1.16 0.73
N HIS A 126 0.74 -1.38 1.66
CA HIS A 126 0.50 -1.19 3.08
C HIS A 126 0.15 0.28 3.40
N LEU A 127 0.96 1.23 2.91
CA LEU A 127 0.71 2.65 3.10
C LEU A 127 -0.67 3.06 2.58
N LEU A 128 -1.04 2.63 1.37
CA LEU A 128 -2.33 2.92 0.78
C LEU A 128 -3.48 2.32 1.60
N MET A 129 -3.35 1.09 2.10
CA MET A 129 -4.35 0.47 2.96
C MET A 129 -4.58 1.28 4.25
N ILE A 130 -3.50 1.81 4.85
CA ILE A 130 -3.60 2.67 6.03
C ILE A 130 -4.33 3.97 5.68
N LEU A 131 -3.89 4.66 4.62
CA LEU A 131 -4.45 5.94 4.20
C LEU A 131 -5.91 5.84 3.77
N THR A 132 -6.33 4.69 3.26
CA THR A 132 -7.72 4.42 2.88
C THR A 132 -8.46 3.55 3.88
N SER A 133 -8.11 3.62 5.16
CA SER A 133 -8.86 2.93 6.23
C SER A 133 -9.92 3.86 6.85
N GLY A 134 -11.14 3.36 7.01
CA GLY A 134 -12.25 4.09 7.63
C GLY A 134 -13.12 4.89 6.63
N ASP A 135 -13.92 5.81 7.18
CA ASP A 135 -14.74 6.73 6.40
C ASP A 135 -13.85 7.83 5.84
N ILE A 136 -13.64 7.81 4.52
CA ILE A 136 -12.74 8.73 3.84
C ILE A 136 -13.55 9.81 3.13
N GLU A 137 -13.22 11.06 3.39
CA GLU A 137 -13.81 12.19 2.68
C GLU A 137 -13.39 12.19 1.20
N LEU A 138 -14.31 12.59 0.32
CA LEU A 138 -14.04 12.63 -1.13
C LEU A 138 -12.85 13.55 -1.46
N GLU A 139 -12.75 14.68 -0.78
CA GLU A 139 -11.65 15.64 -0.90
C GLU A 139 -10.30 14.98 -0.63
N PHE A 140 -10.22 14.12 0.39
CA PHE A 140 -9.03 13.33 0.67
C PHE A 140 -8.72 12.34 -0.45
N PHE A 141 -9.72 11.67 -1.02
CA PHE A 141 -9.52 10.78 -2.16
C PHE A 141 -8.97 11.50 -3.39
N LYS A 142 -9.46 12.72 -3.68
CA LYS A 142 -8.96 13.58 -4.76
C LYS A 142 -7.52 14.03 -4.49
N GLU A 143 -7.21 14.46 -3.26
CA GLU A 143 -5.86 14.80 -2.85
C GLU A 143 -4.91 13.61 -3.05
N LEU A 144 -5.30 12.42 -2.61
CA LEU A 144 -4.51 11.21 -2.74
C LEU A 144 -4.28 10.80 -4.20
N GLU A 145 -5.28 10.94 -5.08
CA GLU A 145 -5.11 10.71 -6.53
C GLU A 145 -4.09 11.68 -7.14
N MET A 146 -4.17 12.97 -6.79
CA MET A 146 -3.24 13.98 -7.28
C MET A 146 -1.81 13.71 -6.81
N LEU A 147 -1.63 13.39 -5.52
CA LEU A 147 -0.32 13.08 -4.94
C LEU A 147 0.30 11.86 -5.63
N LEU A 148 -0.45 10.76 -5.74
CA LEU A 148 0.04 9.55 -6.41
C LEU A 148 0.39 9.80 -7.88
N SER A 149 -0.42 10.57 -8.59
CA SER A 149 -0.16 10.90 -10.00
C SER A 149 1.11 11.74 -10.16
N ARG A 150 1.29 12.78 -9.35
CA ARG A 150 2.49 13.64 -9.39
C ARG A 150 3.75 12.84 -9.06
N THR A 151 3.72 12.08 -7.98
CA THR A 151 4.85 11.24 -7.56
C THR A 151 5.17 10.18 -8.61
N TYR A 152 4.16 9.56 -9.23
CA TYR A 152 4.37 8.61 -10.32
C TYR A 152 5.09 9.27 -11.49
N GLU A 153 4.62 10.41 -11.99
CA GLU A 153 5.24 11.10 -13.11
C GLU A 153 6.69 11.52 -12.83
N GLU A 154 6.99 11.96 -11.61
CA GLU A 154 8.35 12.33 -11.21
C GLU A 154 9.29 11.12 -11.16
N LEU A 155 8.81 9.97 -10.65
CA LEU A 155 9.65 8.82 -10.36
C LEU A 155 9.63 7.74 -11.46
N LYS A 156 8.69 7.78 -12.41
CA LYS A 156 8.38 6.68 -13.35
C LYS A 156 9.60 6.11 -14.09
N GLU A 157 10.61 6.91 -14.41
CA GLU A 157 11.80 6.43 -15.11
C GLU A 157 12.66 5.48 -14.25
N ASN A 158 12.60 5.63 -12.92
CA ASN A 158 13.37 4.84 -11.97
C ASN A 158 12.58 3.67 -11.35
N LEU A 159 11.28 3.55 -11.66
CA LEU A 159 10.43 2.49 -11.12
C LEU A 159 10.53 1.19 -11.92
N SER A 160 10.42 0.05 -11.22
CA SER A 160 10.25 -1.24 -11.87
C SER A 160 8.93 -1.30 -12.65
N GLN A 161 8.86 -2.11 -13.70
CA GLN A 161 7.62 -2.29 -14.46
C GLN A 161 6.45 -2.76 -13.57
N ASP A 162 6.73 -3.61 -12.58
CA ASP A 162 5.71 -4.07 -11.63
C ASP A 162 5.15 -2.94 -10.77
N MET A 163 6.01 -2.03 -10.31
CA MET A 163 5.58 -0.83 -9.59
C MET A 163 4.79 0.13 -10.48
N LYS A 164 5.23 0.36 -11.73
CA LYS A 164 4.50 1.19 -12.69
C LYS A 164 3.09 0.64 -12.91
N ASN A 165 2.98 -0.64 -13.25
CA ASN A 165 1.70 -1.32 -13.44
C ASN A 165 0.80 -1.24 -12.19
N TYR A 166 1.39 -1.35 -11.00
CA TYR A 166 0.65 -1.25 -9.73
C TYR A 166 0.12 0.17 -9.49
N LEU A 167 0.96 1.20 -9.69
CA LEU A 167 0.57 2.60 -9.50
C LEU A 167 -0.46 3.05 -10.53
N GLU A 168 -0.27 2.73 -11.81
CA GLU A 168 -1.22 3.07 -12.88
C GLU A 168 -2.61 2.51 -12.59
N LYS A 169 -2.70 1.25 -12.16
CA LYS A 169 -3.98 0.64 -11.74
C LYS A 169 -4.62 1.37 -10.56
N ASN A 170 -3.83 1.72 -9.54
CA ASN A 170 -4.33 2.41 -8.35
C ASN A 170 -4.76 3.85 -8.63
N ILE A 171 -4.00 4.58 -9.45
CA ILE A 171 -4.32 5.95 -9.89
C ILE A 171 -5.60 5.92 -10.74
N SER A 172 -5.68 5.01 -11.71
CA SER A 172 -6.87 4.81 -12.54
C SER A 172 -8.12 4.53 -11.72
N LEU A 173 -8.03 3.63 -10.73
CA LEU A 173 -9.14 3.35 -9.81
C LEU A 173 -9.57 4.60 -9.02
N LYS A 174 -8.63 5.32 -8.42
CA LYS A 174 -8.94 6.53 -7.64
C LYS A 174 -9.57 7.61 -8.50
N ARG A 175 -9.04 7.83 -9.71
CA ARG A 175 -9.60 8.76 -10.68
C ARG A 175 -11.02 8.37 -11.09
N PHE A 176 -11.25 7.08 -11.33
CA PHE A 176 -12.59 6.57 -11.61
C PHE A 176 -13.56 6.86 -10.47
N VAL A 177 -13.18 6.57 -9.23
CA VAL A 177 -14.01 6.85 -8.05
C VAL A 177 -14.30 8.34 -7.91
N CYS A 178 -13.29 9.20 -8.03
CA CYS A 178 -13.44 10.65 -7.90
C CYS A 178 -14.38 11.24 -8.96
N ASN A 179 -14.32 10.74 -10.19
CA ASN A 179 -15.13 11.24 -11.30
C ASN A 179 -16.58 10.73 -11.29
N ASN A 180 -16.85 9.66 -10.54
CA ASN A 180 -18.16 8.99 -10.53
C ASN A 180 -18.76 8.90 -9.12
N VAL A 181 -18.25 9.69 -8.17
CA VAL A 181 -18.67 9.63 -6.77
C VAL A 181 -20.18 9.76 -6.61
N ASP A 182 -20.80 10.71 -7.29
CA ASP A 182 -22.25 10.98 -7.19
C ASP A 182 -23.09 9.75 -7.55
N VAL A 183 -22.64 8.98 -8.55
CA VAL A 183 -23.26 7.72 -8.93
C VAL A 183 -22.96 6.64 -7.89
N LEU A 184 -21.71 6.56 -7.44
CA LEU A 184 -21.23 5.54 -6.51
C LEU A 184 -21.86 5.62 -5.10
N ILE A 185 -22.25 6.81 -4.66
CA ILE A 185 -22.83 7.06 -3.32
C ILE A 185 -24.32 7.42 -3.34
N ALA A 186 -24.97 7.44 -4.50
CA ALA A 186 -26.37 7.80 -4.65
C ALA A 186 -27.29 6.96 -3.75
N LYS A 187 -28.27 7.62 -3.11
CA LYS A 187 -29.35 6.97 -2.34
C LYS A 187 -30.72 7.47 -2.83
N PRO A 188 -31.59 6.61 -3.39
CA PRO A 188 -31.35 5.19 -3.70
C PRO A 188 -30.27 5.01 -4.78
N THR A 189 -29.62 3.85 -4.82
CA THR A 189 -28.60 3.53 -5.83
C THR A 189 -29.21 3.59 -7.23
N ASP A 190 -28.62 4.39 -8.12
CA ASP A 190 -28.97 4.37 -9.54
C ASP A 190 -28.24 3.20 -10.23
N VAL A 191 -28.84 2.01 -10.14
CA VAL A 191 -28.32 0.77 -10.74
C VAL A 191 -28.13 0.92 -12.26
N ARG A 192 -28.96 1.74 -12.92
CA ARG A 192 -28.86 1.95 -14.37
C ARG A 192 -27.62 2.77 -14.70
N ALA A 193 -27.35 3.83 -13.95
CA ALA A 193 -26.13 4.60 -14.09
C ALA A 193 -24.88 3.73 -13.83
N MET A 194 -24.90 2.87 -12.81
CA MET A 194 -23.81 1.92 -12.53
C MET A 194 -23.57 0.92 -13.66
N ILE A 195 -24.64 0.35 -14.23
CA ILE A 195 -24.56 -0.54 -15.39
C ILE A 195 -23.97 0.20 -16.59
N ASN A 196 -24.42 1.45 -16.83
CA ASN A 196 -23.87 2.25 -17.92
C ASN A 196 -22.39 2.51 -17.72
N LEU A 197 -21.94 2.84 -16.50
CA LEU A 197 -20.53 2.98 -16.17
C LEU A 197 -19.74 1.70 -16.48
N PHE A 198 -20.27 0.54 -16.11
CA PHE A 198 -19.65 -0.76 -16.41
C PHE A 198 -19.54 -1.03 -17.92
N ILE A 199 -20.58 -0.68 -18.69
CA ILE A 199 -20.61 -0.88 -20.15
C ILE A 199 -19.59 0.02 -20.86
N VAL A 200 -19.49 1.29 -20.48
CA VAL A 200 -18.63 2.27 -21.17
C VAL A 200 -17.16 2.18 -20.78
N GLN A 201 -16.81 1.41 -19.74
CA GLN A 201 -15.41 1.17 -19.39
C GLN A 201 -14.66 0.48 -20.54
N SER A 202 -13.61 1.15 -21.02
CA SER A 202 -12.73 0.64 -22.06
C SER A 202 -11.75 -0.39 -21.50
N GLY A 203 -11.71 -1.58 -22.09
CA GLY A 203 -10.79 -2.65 -21.67
C GLY A 203 -11.16 -3.26 -20.32
N VAL A 204 -10.33 -4.18 -19.84
CA VAL A 204 -10.59 -4.86 -18.58
C VAL A 204 -9.76 -4.22 -17.47
N ASN A 205 -10.40 -3.43 -16.61
CA ASN A 205 -9.81 -2.98 -15.36
C ASN A 205 -10.49 -3.73 -14.21
N TYR A 206 -9.89 -4.86 -13.84
CA TYR A 206 -10.48 -5.82 -12.90
C TYR A 206 -10.94 -5.19 -11.58
N LYS A 207 -10.25 -4.14 -11.08
CA LYS A 207 -10.62 -3.46 -9.84
C LYS A 207 -11.83 -2.54 -9.98
N ILE A 208 -11.94 -1.84 -11.12
CA ILE A 208 -13.11 -1.02 -11.42
C ILE A 208 -14.31 -1.92 -11.70
N ASP A 209 -14.10 -2.99 -12.47
CA ASP A 209 -15.14 -3.98 -12.76
C ASP A 209 -15.64 -4.62 -11.46
N GLU A 210 -14.75 -5.05 -10.55
CA GLU A 210 -15.15 -5.61 -9.25
C GLU A 210 -15.96 -4.60 -8.42
N LEU A 211 -15.48 -3.35 -8.30
CA LEU A 211 -16.18 -2.29 -7.57
C LEU A 211 -17.61 -2.08 -8.10
N LEU A 212 -17.75 -1.91 -9.41
CA LEU A 212 -19.05 -1.67 -10.05
C LEU A 212 -19.97 -2.87 -9.90
N LEU A 213 -19.47 -4.08 -10.10
CA LEU A 213 -20.26 -5.30 -9.99
C LEU A 213 -20.76 -5.53 -8.56
N ILE A 214 -19.93 -5.27 -7.53
CA ILE A 214 -20.36 -5.32 -6.13
C ILE A 214 -21.51 -4.33 -5.90
N LYS A 215 -21.37 -3.08 -6.37
CA LYS A 215 -22.41 -2.06 -6.20
C LYS A 215 -23.70 -2.37 -6.95
N ILE A 216 -23.62 -2.95 -8.14
CA ILE A 216 -24.79 -3.43 -8.89
C ILE A 216 -25.44 -4.58 -8.12
N ALA A 217 -24.67 -5.57 -7.66
CA ALA A 217 -25.15 -6.73 -6.92
C ALA A 217 -25.90 -6.35 -5.64
N GLU A 218 -25.38 -5.38 -4.87
CA GLU A 218 -26.01 -4.84 -3.65
C GLU A 218 -27.45 -4.33 -3.88
N SER A 219 -27.78 -3.96 -5.11
CA SER A 219 -29.05 -3.33 -5.46
C SER A 219 -29.96 -4.21 -6.34
N LEU A 220 -29.56 -5.44 -6.63
CA LEU A 220 -30.35 -6.40 -7.40
C LEU A 220 -31.11 -7.36 -6.48
N GLU A 221 -32.34 -7.68 -6.86
CA GLU A 221 -33.08 -8.79 -6.28
C GLU A 221 -32.48 -10.14 -6.74
N GLU A 222 -32.79 -11.21 -6.00
CA GLU A 222 -32.34 -12.56 -6.36
C GLU A 222 -32.78 -12.94 -7.78
N GLY A 223 -31.85 -13.50 -8.56
CA GLY A 223 -32.13 -13.90 -9.93
C GLY A 223 -30.89 -14.27 -10.73
N GLU A 224 -31.11 -14.64 -12.00
CA GLU A 224 -30.04 -15.10 -12.90
C GLU A 224 -28.94 -14.04 -13.10
N LEU A 225 -29.32 -12.76 -13.19
CA LEU A 225 -28.36 -11.66 -13.37
C LEU A 225 -27.46 -11.50 -12.13
N LEU A 226 -28.03 -11.52 -10.93
CA LEU A 226 -27.27 -11.46 -9.68
C LEU A 226 -26.32 -12.65 -9.55
N SER A 227 -26.78 -13.86 -9.87
CA SER A 227 -25.94 -15.07 -9.87
C SER A 227 -24.75 -14.95 -10.81
N GLN A 228 -24.92 -14.34 -11.98
CA GLN A 228 -23.84 -14.15 -12.97
C GLN A 228 -22.86 -13.07 -12.55
N ILE A 229 -23.36 -11.98 -11.98
CA ILE A 229 -22.52 -10.91 -11.42
C ILE A 229 -21.67 -11.47 -10.28
N ASN A 230 -22.27 -12.24 -9.36
CA ASN A 230 -21.54 -12.87 -8.26
C ASN A 230 -20.49 -13.87 -8.76
N GLN A 231 -20.80 -14.67 -9.79
CA GLN A 231 -19.81 -15.53 -10.42
C GLN A 231 -18.63 -14.74 -10.99
N MET A 232 -18.89 -13.62 -11.68
CA MET A 232 -17.83 -12.78 -12.24
C MET A 232 -16.99 -12.12 -11.14
N ILE A 233 -17.60 -11.66 -10.05
CA ILE A 233 -16.88 -11.14 -8.88
C ILE A 233 -15.94 -12.21 -8.31
N GLU A 234 -16.40 -13.45 -8.16
CA GLU A 234 -15.56 -14.57 -7.71
C GLU A 234 -14.39 -14.85 -8.67
N THR A 235 -14.63 -14.81 -9.98
CA THR A 235 -13.56 -14.98 -10.98
C THR A 235 -12.54 -13.84 -10.91
N LEU A 236 -12.99 -12.59 -10.74
CA LEU A 236 -12.12 -11.41 -10.57
C LEU A 236 -11.23 -11.55 -9.33
N LYS A 237 -11.80 -11.95 -8.18
CA LYS A 237 -11.04 -12.18 -6.93
C LYS A 237 -9.97 -13.26 -7.09
N LYS A 238 -10.31 -14.36 -7.76
CA LYS A 238 -9.35 -15.44 -8.07
C LYS A 238 -8.23 -14.94 -8.98
N HIS A 239 -8.57 -14.15 -10.00
CA HIS A 239 -7.55 -13.56 -10.88
C HIS A 239 -6.63 -12.61 -10.10
N GLU A 240 -7.18 -11.73 -9.24
CA GLU A 240 -6.35 -10.82 -8.42
C GLU A 240 -5.42 -11.62 -7.50
N ARG A 241 -5.91 -12.70 -6.87
CA ARG A 241 -5.09 -13.59 -6.05
C ARG A 241 -3.95 -14.22 -6.86
N PHE A 242 -4.23 -14.69 -8.08
CA PHE A 242 -3.21 -15.25 -8.96
C PHE A 242 -2.12 -14.23 -9.29
N VAL A 243 -2.49 -13.01 -9.69
CA VAL A 243 -1.55 -11.92 -10.03
C VAL A 243 -0.72 -11.49 -8.81
N GLU A 244 -1.30 -11.49 -7.61
CA GLU A 244 -0.58 -11.22 -6.37
C GLU A 244 0.47 -12.31 -6.08
N LEU A 245 0.09 -13.58 -6.20
CA LEU A 245 1.00 -14.70 -5.99
C LEU A 245 2.14 -14.71 -7.02
N GLU A 246 1.84 -14.46 -8.29
CA GLU A 246 2.83 -14.39 -9.35
C GLU A 246 3.89 -13.33 -9.05
N TYR A 247 3.46 -12.13 -8.64
CA TYR A 247 4.36 -11.06 -8.22
C TYR A 247 5.24 -11.50 -7.04
N LYS A 248 4.65 -12.09 -5.99
CA LYS A 248 5.38 -12.56 -4.80
C LYS A 248 6.42 -13.62 -5.15
N VAL A 249 6.07 -14.58 -6.02
CA VAL A 249 7.01 -15.61 -6.51
C VAL A 249 8.15 -14.96 -7.29
N ARG A 250 7.84 -14.04 -8.22
CA ARG A 250 8.85 -13.35 -9.03
C ARG A 250 9.83 -12.56 -8.18
N ARG A 251 9.32 -11.82 -7.19
CA ARG A 251 10.12 -11.09 -6.20
C ARG A 251 11.04 -12.03 -5.42
N LEU A 252 10.49 -13.09 -4.82
CA LEU A 252 11.29 -14.06 -4.04
C LEU A 252 12.37 -14.74 -4.89
N LYS A 253 12.07 -15.09 -6.15
CA LYS A 253 13.07 -15.64 -7.08
C LYS A 253 14.19 -14.64 -7.37
N SER A 254 13.86 -13.37 -7.54
CA SER A 254 14.86 -12.31 -7.75
C SER A 254 15.73 -12.09 -6.50
N GLU A 255 15.12 -12.04 -5.31
CA GLU A 255 15.84 -11.93 -4.04
C GLU A 255 16.78 -13.13 -3.82
N LEU A 256 16.28 -14.35 -4.03
CA LEU A 256 17.06 -15.58 -3.95
C LEU A 256 18.25 -15.57 -4.93
N ALA A 257 18.05 -15.15 -6.17
CA ALA A 257 19.10 -15.07 -7.17
C ALA A 257 20.16 -14.01 -6.84
N SER A 258 19.76 -12.91 -6.20
CA SER A 258 20.66 -11.83 -5.80
C SER A 258 21.47 -12.13 -4.54
N GLY A 259 21.04 -13.10 -3.73
CA GLY A 259 21.59 -13.38 -2.40
C GLY A 259 21.31 -12.30 -1.34
N LYS A 260 20.56 -11.24 -1.68
CA LYS A 260 20.26 -10.09 -0.81
C LYS A 260 18.95 -10.28 -0.02
N SER A 261 18.78 -11.44 0.61
CA SER A 261 17.60 -11.72 1.44
C SER A 261 17.96 -11.82 2.91
N LYS A 262 17.03 -11.38 3.76
CA LYS A 262 17.10 -11.59 5.22
C LYS A 262 16.77 -13.03 5.63
N TYR A 263 16.18 -13.80 4.73
CA TYR A 263 15.74 -15.17 4.97
C TYR A 263 16.73 -16.18 4.40
N SER A 264 16.80 -17.38 4.99
CA SER A 264 17.63 -18.46 4.44
C SER A 264 17.16 -18.88 3.04
N ALA A 265 18.08 -19.38 2.23
CA ALA A 265 17.77 -19.87 0.89
C ALA A 265 16.74 -20.99 0.92
N GLU A 266 16.80 -21.87 1.92
CA GLU A 266 15.84 -22.95 2.15
C GLU A 266 14.44 -22.40 2.44
N ALA A 267 14.32 -21.42 3.35
CA ALA A 267 13.03 -20.80 3.69
C ALA A 267 12.41 -20.09 2.47
N MET A 268 13.22 -19.41 1.66
CA MET A 268 12.75 -18.78 0.42
C MET A 268 12.26 -19.80 -0.60
N LYS A 269 12.99 -20.92 -0.79
CA LYS A 269 12.58 -21.99 -1.72
C LYS A 269 11.25 -22.60 -1.30
N SER A 270 11.07 -22.96 -0.02
CA SER A 270 9.80 -23.49 0.48
C SER A 270 8.65 -22.48 0.29
N SER A 271 8.90 -21.20 0.56
CA SER A 271 7.94 -20.10 0.37
C SER A 271 7.52 -19.92 -1.10
N ILE A 272 8.46 -20.10 -2.04
CA ILE A 272 8.19 -20.09 -3.49
C ILE A 272 7.33 -21.31 -3.87
N GLU A 273 7.72 -22.52 -3.46
CA GLU A 273 7.01 -23.75 -3.80
C GLU A 273 5.56 -23.76 -3.31
N GLU A 274 5.33 -23.24 -2.11
CA GLU A 274 3.99 -23.06 -1.54
C GLU A 274 3.13 -22.12 -2.39
N ARG A 275 3.65 -20.95 -2.73
CA ARG A 275 2.93 -19.96 -3.56
C ARG A 275 2.67 -20.46 -4.96
N GLU A 276 3.62 -21.17 -5.57
CA GLU A 276 3.42 -21.80 -6.89
C GLU A 276 2.37 -22.91 -6.84
N ARG A 277 2.28 -23.65 -5.73
CA ARG A 277 1.18 -24.62 -5.51
C ARG A 277 -0.16 -23.91 -5.44
N GLU A 278 -0.26 -22.86 -4.64
CA GLU A 278 -1.49 -22.06 -4.53
C GLU A 278 -1.87 -21.43 -5.89
N MET A 279 -0.90 -20.93 -6.66
CA MET A 279 -1.15 -20.42 -8.02
C MET A 279 -1.76 -21.49 -8.94
N ARG A 280 -1.30 -22.75 -8.85
CA ARG A 280 -1.88 -23.86 -9.62
C ARG A 280 -3.31 -24.18 -9.19
N GLU A 281 -3.61 -24.09 -7.90
CA GLU A 281 -4.94 -24.33 -7.34
C GLU A 281 -5.94 -23.23 -7.72
N VAL A 282 -5.53 -21.96 -7.62
CA VAL A 282 -6.33 -20.81 -8.04
C VAL A 282 -6.53 -20.83 -9.56
N GLY A 283 -5.44 -21.10 -10.29
CA GLY A 283 -5.37 -21.11 -11.75
C GLY A 283 -5.43 -19.70 -12.34
N ASP A 284 -4.83 -19.52 -13.52
CA ASP A 284 -4.98 -18.27 -14.27
C ASP A 284 -6.42 -18.14 -14.78
N LYS A 285 -7.07 -17.04 -14.38
CA LYS A 285 -8.45 -16.72 -14.75
C LYS A 285 -8.57 -15.63 -15.80
N SER A 286 -7.46 -15.14 -16.37
CA SER A 286 -7.45 -14.03 -17.34
C SER A 286 -8.47 -14.23 -18.47
N ASP A 287 -8.41 -15.36 -19.18
CA ASP A 287 -9.34 -15.64 -20.27
C ASP A 287 -10.78 -15.84 -19.79
N GLN A 288 -10.95 -16.40 -18.58
CA GLN A 288 -12.29 -16.59 -18.01
C GLN A 288 -12.93 -15.24 -17.68
N VAL A 289 -12.18 -14.30 -17.10
CA VAL A 289 -12.66 -12.94 -16.83
C VAL A 289 -13.08 -12.25 -18.12
N ILE A 290 -12.27 -12.33 -19.19
CA ILE A 290 -12.60 -11.72 -20.49
C ILE A 290 -13.92 -12.28 -21.02
N ARG A 291 -14.07 -13.60 -21.07
CA ARG A 291 -15.29 -14.26 -21.58
C ARG A 291 -16.52 -13.93 -20.74
N GLU A 292 -16.39 -13.95 -19.41
CA GLU A 292 -17.50 -13.63 -18.50
C GLU A 292 -17.92 -12.17 -18.64
N ARG A 293 -16.95 -11.24 -18.76
CA ARG A 293 -17.21 -9.82 -19.02
C ARG A 293 -17.94 -9.60 -20.33
N GLU A 294 -17.49 -10.20 -21.44
CA GLU A 294 -18.13 -10.08 -22.75
C GLU A 294 -19.57 -10.61 -22.75
N LYS A 295 -19.79 -11.75 -22.08
CA LYS A 295 -21.12 -12.34 -21.92
C LYS A 295 -22.04 -11.43 -21.10
N LEU A 296 -21.52 -10.86 -20.01
CA LEU A 296 -22.28 -9.96 -19.15
C LEU A 296 -22.62 -8.65 -19.89
N LEU A 297 -21.65 -8.06 -20.59
CA LEU A 297 -21.86 -6.87 -21.43
C LEU A 297 -22.94 -7.09 -22.50
N SER A 298 -22.89 -8.24 -23.18
CA SER A 298 -23.89 -8.58 -24.20
C SER A 298 -25.31 -8.64 -23.60
N ARG A 299 -25.44 -9.20 -22.40
CA ARG A 299 -26.73 -9.29 -21.69
C ARG A 299 -27.22 -7.93 -21.21
N LEU A 300 -26.35 -7.14 -20.59
CA LEU A 300 -26.68 -5.81 -20.07
C LEU A 300 -27.08 -4.85 -21.19
N SER A 301 -26.35 -4.86 -22.32
CA SER A 301 -26.64 -4.05 -23.51
C SER A 301 -27.93 -4.48 -24.23
N ASN A 302 -28.26 -5.78 -24.26
CA ASN A 302 -29.51 -6.25 -24.85
C ASN A 302 -30.74 -5.90 -24.00
N ASN A 303 -30.58 -5.83 -22.67
CA ASN A 303 -31.65 -5.44 -21.76
C ASN A 303 -31.86 -3.92 -21.70
N SER A 304 -30.81 -3.11 -21.90
CA SER A 304 -30.94 -1.65 -21.99
C SER A 304 -31.73 -1.21 -23.23
N ASN A 305 -31.59 -1.93 -24.36
CA ASN A 305 -32.28 -1.66 -25.62
C ASN A 305 -33.75 -2.13 -25.68
N ARG A 306 -34.20 -3.00 -24.77
CA ARG A 306 -35.58 -3.55 -24.77
C ARG A 306 -36.61 -2.69 -24.01
N ARG A 307 -36.20 -1.58 -23.40
CA ARG A 307 -37.06 -0.69 -22.59
C ARG A 307 -37.15 0.74 -23.14
N HIS A 308 -36.86 0.92 -24.43
CA HIS A 308 -37.14 2.14 -25.18
C HIS A 308 -38.26 1.89 -26.20
#